data_AF-A0A1C6RTR1-F1
#
_entry.id   AF-A0A1C6RTR1-F1
#
_cell.length_a   1.000
_cell.length_b   1.000
_cell.length_c   1.000
_cell.angle_alpha   90.00
_cell.angle_beta   90.00
_cell.angle_gamma   90.00
#
_symmetry.space_group_name_H-M   'P 1'
#
loop_
_entity.id
_entity.type
_entity.pdbx_description
1 polymer ?
#
loop_
_entity_poly.entity_id
_entity_poly.type
_entity_poly.pdbx_seq_one_letter_code
_entity_poly.pdbx_strand_id
1 'polypeptide(L)'
;MQERRGNRKTWMNLVICVLGVPLVILAGSTGWLRHRFDGNGGWSGRHGDLLEAAGRIFFLFLAASVGILIFSRLRDRLSRETADPEPPADPDVAWLQDLQKSAASRITEDDRKAIAMFVELIVDPARRRSRLTETIDLDERAVVQHVSISFSLPHTDNGGRVLYVPVVQPRKGELVDNFHLRNARGDSLPTMSYEESVRLASAGLRLLIEISGSEQDAPAHRTLGEAERAAELALLQIVATRGPMNSQVVDRKMDVILERIKFRDDESRRRVRKYVAALSSSYPIIAVVPAAEATSGRLLLKYERTFVPSSLTRGWRGLLRLGLGLKPDQVAVPVELALTAESYHLRVNAPSNKYVLKQFLQCRHCRTLTTRKWRGMQPRGMKDEDDKQGLCAHKVGPAVEVDHHFRVRRRRGQNFVHVYMRGYAKASPKMRDLQVFARFKEVPPGGRGRAAVTALATTLLIAVAGNLISSRQGAQVGGLPALMLALPAVAAGWFGMASDKDALVGGSLLARLSLIISGVVSVIAVIYYLGSPPPAPLPPGSVVDHLTFVGITDWRWIVLCAISALNLIYVSYRFTLKLVHYSDLLKREDLGAGEFAWR
;
A
#
# COMPACT_ATOMS: atom_id res chain seq x y z
N MET A 1 -20.17 -31.44 -5.23
CA MET A 1 -21.08 -30.55 -4.46
C MET A 1 -20.59 -29.09 -4.38
N GLN A 2 -19.28 -28.81 -4.34
CA GLN A 2 -18.71 -27.44 -4.41
C GLN A 2 -19.00 -26.71 -5.73
N GLU A 3 -19.00 -27.42 -6.85
CA GLU A 3 -19.24 -26.85 -8.18
C GLU A 3 -20.68 -26.29 -8.35
N ARG A 4 -21.70 -26.97 -7.80
CA ARG A 4 -23.09 -26.47 -7.76
C ARG A 4 -23.26 -25.22 -6.87
N ARG A 5 -22.40 -24.99 -5.86
CA ARG A 5 -22.43 -23.77 -5.04
C ARG A 5 -21.76 -22.57 -5.75
N GLY A 6 -20.85 -22.81 -6.68
CA GLY A 6 -20.26 -21.77 -7.54
C GLY A 6 -21.31 -21.14 -8.46
N ASN A 7 -22.06 -21.98 -9.18
CA ASN A 7 -23.03 -21.51 -10.18
C ASN A 7 -24.22 -20.71 -9.64
N ARG A 8 -24.71 -20.99 -8.42
CA ARG A 8 -25.78 -20.17 -7.82
C ARG A 8 -25.33 -18.73 -7.52
N LYS A 9 -24.05 -18.52 -7.21
CA LYS A 9 -23.52 -17.19 -6.86
C LYS A 9 -23.27 -16.31 -8.08
N THR A 10 -22.92 -16.88 -9.23
CA THR A 10 -22.79 -16.16 -10.51
C THR A 10 -24.15 -15.75 -11.05
N TRP A 11 -25.15 -16.63 -11.00
CA TRP A 11 -26.52 -16.33 -11.46
C TRP A 11 -27.16 -15.17 -10.69
N MET A 12 -27.02 -15.15 -9.37
CA MET A 12 -27.59 -14.07 -8.54
C MET A 12 -26.93 -12.70 -8.80
N ASN A 13 -25.67 -12.66 -9.26
CA ASN A 13 -25.04 -11.40 -9.62
C ASN A 13 -25.53 -10.86 -10.97
N LEU A 14 -25.76 -11.75 -11.93
CA LEU A 14 -26.33 -11.39 -13.22
C LEU A 14 -27.72 -10.77 -13.04
N VAL A 15 -28.57 -11.39 -12.22
CA VAL A 15 -29.93 -10.90 -11.92
C VAL A 15 -29.90 -9.49 -11.32
N ILE A 16 -28.96 -9.19 -10.41
CA ILE A 16 -28.89 -7.86 -9.77
C ILE A 16 -28.42 -6.78 -10.76
N CYS A 17 -27.45 -7.07 -11.64
CA CYS A 17 -27.04 -6.13 -12.68
C CYS A 17 -28.16 -5.87 -13.71
N VAL A 18 -28.88 -6.93 -14.10
CA VAL A 18 -30.00 -6.86 -15.05
C VAL A 18 -31.18 -6.08 -14.46
N LEU A 19 -31.41 -6.09 -13.14
CA LEU A 19 -32.47 -5.31 -12.49
C LEU A 19 -32.11 -3.85 -12.22
N GLY A 20 -30.82 -3.52 -12.01
CA GLY A 20 -30.39 -2.15 -11.70
C GLY A 20 -30.57 -1.17 -12.86
N VAL A 21 -30.30 -1.60 -14.09
CA VAL A 21 -30.39 -0.75 -15.30
C VAL A 21 -31.83 -0.35 -15.64
N PRO A 22 -32.83 -1.26 -15.66
CA PRO A 22 -34.24 -0.93 -15.86
C PRO A 22 -34.79 0.02 -14.80
N LEU A 23 -34.34 -0.07 -13.55
CA LEU A 23 -34.79 0.81 -12.48
C LEU A 23 -34.35 2.27 -12.67
N VAL A 24 -33.14 2.48 -13.19
CA VAL A 24 -32.65 3.82 -13.56
C VAL A 24 -33.40 4.35 -14.78
N ILE A 25 -33.69 3.50 -15.76
CA ILE A 25 -34.48 3.85 -16.94
C ILE A 25 -35.92 4.20 -16.53
N LEU A 26 -36.53 3.43 -15.63
CA LEU A 26 -37.88 3.67 -15.09
C LEU A 26 -37.96 4.96 -14.26
N ALA A 27 -36.90 5.31 -13.52
CA ALA A 27 -36.82 6.62 -12.85
C ALA A 27 -36.83 7.78 -13.85
N GLY A 28 -36.13 7.62 -14.99
CA GLY A 28 -36.06 8.61 -16.06
C GLY A 28 -37.29 8.68 -16.96
N SER A 29 -38.04 7.58 -17.12
CA SER A 29 -39.20 7.49 -18.03
C SER A 29 -40.55 7.82 -17.36
N THR A 30 -40.54 8.36 -16.14
CA THR A 30 -41.76 8.75 -15.40
C THR A 30 -42.64 9.79 -16.12
N GLY A 31 -42.13 10.49 -17.14
CA GLY A 31 -42.97 11.32 -18.01
C GLY A 31 -44.09 10.54 -18.73
N TRP A 32 -43.94 9.22 -18.91
CA TRP A 32 -45.00 8.35 -19.43
C TRP A 32 -46.15 8.15 -18.42
N LEU A 33 -45.86 8.16 -17.12
CA LEU A 33 -46.90 8.09 -16.08
C LEU A 33 -47.78 9.34 -16.11
N ARG A 34 -47.20 10.52 -16.34
CA ARG A 34 -47.93 11.79 -16.50
C ARG A 34 -48.98 11.72 -17.61
N HIS A 35 -48.58 11.27 -18.81
CA HIS A 35 -49.49 11.12 -19.95
C HIS A 35 -50.64 10.13 -19.67
N ARG A 36 -50.42 9.14 -18.79
CA ARG A 36 -51.44 8.18 -18.39
C ARG A 36 -52.39 8.71 -17.31
N PHE A 37 -51.92 9.60 -16.44
CA PHE A 37 -52.74 10.20 -15.39
C PHE A 37 -53.57 11.38 -15.90
N ASP A 38 -53.09 12.13 -16.89
CA ASP A 38 -53.83 13.24 -17.51
C ASP A 38 -55.10 12.78 -18.24
N GLY A 39 -55.17 11.52 -18.67
CA GLY A 39 -56.34 10.94 -19.34
C GLY A 39 -57.49 10.52 -18.42
N ASN A 40 -57.25 10.40 -17.11
CA ASN A 40 -58.28 9.98 -16.14
C ASN A 40 -58.69 11.18 -15.28
N GLY A 41 -59.77 11.84 -15.68
CA GLY A 41 -60.41 12.90 -14.89
C GLY A 41 -60.83 12.39 -13.52
N GLY A 42 -60.07 12.74 -12.49
CA GLY A 42 -60.27 12.26 -11.13
C GLY A 42 -59.18 12.76 -10.17
N TRP A 43 -59.14 12.19 -8.97
CA TRP A 43 -58.13 12.51 -7.94
C TRP A 43 -56.69 12.39 -8.44
N SER A 44 -56.43 11.44 -9.34
CA SER A 44 -55.15 11.25 -10.02
C SER A 44 -54.71 12.45 -10.86
N GLY A 45 -55.64 13.17 -11.48
CA GLY A 45 -55.31 14.38 -12.24
C GLY A 45 -54.90 15.55 -11.33
N ARG A 46 -55.52 15.68 -10.14
CA ARG A 46 -55.15 16.73 -9.16
C ARG A 46 -53.82 16.47 -8.44
N HIS A 47 -53.37 15.22 -8.36
CA HIS A 47 -52.15 14.84 -7.63
C HIS A 47 -51.07 14.18 -8.50
N GLY A 48 -51.20 14.25 -9.83
CA GLY A 48 -50.28 13.61 -10.78
C GLY A 48 -48.82 14.02 -10.56
N ASP A 49 -48.56 15.31 -10.33
CA ASP A 49 -47.19 15.81 -10.07
C ASP A 49 -46.60 15.28 -8.75
N LEU A 50 -47.42 15.09 -7.71
CA LEU A 50 -46.98 14.53 -6.41
C LEU A 50 -46.65 13.05 -6.54
N LEU A 51 -47.48 12.28 -7.25
CA LEU A 51 -47.26 10.86 -7.52
C LEU A 51 -46.03 10.64 -8.41
N GLU A 52 -45.81 11.51 -9.40
CA GLU A 52 -44.62 11.48 -10.25
C GLU A 52 -43.36 11.75 -9.42
N ALA A 53 -43.37 12.79 -8.57
CA ALA A 53 -42.26 13.12 -7.69
C ALA A 53 -41.95 11.98 -6.70
N ALA A 54 -42.98 11.41 -6.06
CA ALA A 54 -42.84 10.28 -5.15
C ALA A 54 -42.28 9.04 -5.86
N GLY A 55 -42.75 8.75 -7.08
CA GLY A 55 -42.23 7.66 -7.90
C GLY A 55 -40.75 7.82 -8.24
N ARG A 56 -40.34 9.02 -8.67
CA ARG A 56 -38.93 9.34 -8.95
C ARG A 56 -38.04 9.15 -7.72
N ILE A 57 -38.49 9.64 -6.56
CA ILE A 57 -37.77 9.48 -5.29
C ILE A 57 -37.63 8.00 -4.93
N PHE A 58 -38.73 7.24 -5.01
CA PHE A 58 -38.73 5.81 -4.71
C PHE A 58 -37.77 5.02 -5.62
N PHE A 59 -37.84 5.22 -6.94
CA PHE A 59 -36.95 4.52 -7.88
C PHE A 59 -35.49 4.92 -7.71
N LEU A 60 -35.21 6.18 -7.34
CA LEU A 60 -33.84 6.63 -7.04
C LEU A 60 -33.29 5.96 -5.77
N PHE A 61 -34.08 5.86 -4.70
CA PHE A 61 -33.68 5.12 -3.50
C PHE A 61 -33.48 3.63 -3.75
N LEU A 62 -34.35 3.03 -4.58
CA LEU A 62 -34.24 1.62 -4.96
C LEU A 62 -32.97 1.38 -5.79
N ALA A 63 -32.68 2.23 -6.78
CA ALA A 63 -31.46 2.16 -7.57
C ALA A 63 -30.19 2.34 -6.70
N ALA A 64 -30.21 3.30 -5.77
CA ALA A 64 -29.12 3.50 -4.81
C ALA A 64 -28.91 2.26 -3.91
N SER A 65 -29.99 1.66 -3.43
CA SER A 65 -29.96 0.45 -2.59
C SER A 65 -29.39 -0.75 -3.34
N VAL A 66 -29.81 -0.95 -4.60
CA VAL A 66 -29.24 -1.99 -5.48
C VAL A 66 -27.75 -1.75 -5.73
N GLY A 67 -27.35 -0.50 -6.01
CA GLY A 67 -25.94 -0.13 -6.18
C GLY A 67 -25.09 -0.41 -4.94
N ILE A 68 -25.59 -0.08 -3.74
CA ILE A 68 -24.93 -0.39 -2.47
C ILE A 68 -24.78 -1.91 -2.28
N LEU A 69 -25.82 -2.69 -2.60
CA LEU A 69 -25.80 -4.15 -2.53
C LEU A 69 -24.76 -4.76 -3.48
N ILE A 70 -24.74 -4.36 -4.76
CA ILE A 70 -23.73 -4.82 -5.74
C ILE A 70 -22.32 -4.52 -5.22
N PHE A 71 -22.10 -3.29 -4.77
CA PHE A 71 -20.80 -2.83 -4.30
C PHE A 71 -20.34 -3.58 -3.04
N SER A 72 -21.24 -3.82 -2.08
CA SER A 72 -20.94 -4.58 -0.87
C SER A 72 -20.51 -6.03 -1.19
N ARG A 73 -21.16 -6.67 -2.18
CA ARG A 73 -20.78 -8.01 -2.62
C ARG A 73 -19.49 -8.04 -3.41
N LEU A 74 -19.25 -7.07 -4.28
CA LEU A 74 -17.99 -6.95 -5.00
C LEU A 74 -16.83 -6.81 -4.00
N ARG A 75 -17.02 -5.97 -2.96
CA ARG A 75 -16.07 -5.82 -1.86
C ARG A 75 -15.82 -7.14 -1.15
N ASP A 76 -16.87 -7.88 -0.78
CA ASP A 76 -16.71 -9.16 -0.09
C ASP A 76 -15.95 -10.17 -0.94
N ARG A 77 -16.22 -10.23 -2.25
CA ARG A 77 -15.47 -11.09 -3.18
C ARG A 77 -14.00 -10.70 -3.27
N LEU A 78 -13.71 -9.42 -3.50
CA LEU A 78 -12.34 -8.91 -3.56
C LEU A 78 -11.58 -9.12 -2.25
N SER A 79 -12.29 -9.13 -1.11
CA SER A 79 -11.67 -9.41 0.19
C SER A 79 -11.41 -10.89 0.48
N ARG A 80 -12.11 -11.80 -0.21
CA ARG A 80 -11.98 -13.26 -0.05
C ARG A 80 -11.03 -13.88 -1.07
N GLU A 81 -10.61 -13.14 -2.08
CA GLU A 81 -9.68 -13.60 -3.12
C GLU A 81 -8.21 -13.56 -2.66
N THR A 82 -7.97 -13.62 -1.35
CA THR A 82 -6.66 -14.05 -0.85
C THR A 82 -6.55 -15.52 -1.18
N ALA A 83 -5.83 -15.86 -2.26
CA ALA A 83 -5.51 -17.23 -2.59
C ALA A 83 -4.98 -17.92 -1.33
N ASP A 84 -5.59 -19.06 -0.98
CA ASP A 84 -5.04 -19.88 0.09
C ASP A 84 -3.57 -20.17 -0.28
N PRO A 85 -2.62 -19.92 0.64
CA PRO A 85 -1.22 -20.15 0.33
C PRO A 85 -1.06 -21.60 -0.10
N GLU A 86 -0.37 -21.81 -1.23
CA GLU A 86 -0.05 -23.17 -1.65
C GLU A 86 0.64 -23.90 -0.50
N PRO A 87 0.26 -25.16 -0.23
CA PRO A 87 0.87 -25.91 0.83
C PRO A 87 2.39 -26.01 0.59
N PRO A 88 3.21 -25.94 1.64
CA PRO A 88 4.65 -26.03 1.48
C PRO A 88 5.03 -27.35 0.81
N ALA A 89 5.89 -27.29 -0.20
CA ALA A 89 6.38 -28.48 -0.89
C ALA A 89 7.62 -29.01 -0.16
N ASP A 90 7.49 -30.24 0.36
CA ASP A 90 8.58 -30.91 1.05
C ASP A 90 9.64 -31.40 0.06
N PRO A 91 10.94 -31.25 0.39
CA PRO A 91 12.03 -31.74 -0.43
C PRO A 91 12.12 -33.27 -0.36
N ASP A 92 12.60 -33.89 -1.43
CA ASP A 92 12.88 -35.33 -1.45
C ASP A 92 14.03 -35.69 -0.49
N VAL A 93 13.87 -36.81 0.22
CA VAL A 93 14.83 -37.29 1.22
C VAL A 93 16.17 -37.65 0.58
N ALA A 94 16.16 -38.27 -0.61
CA ALA A 94 17.40 -38.63 -1.29
C ALA A 94 18.20 -37.38 -1.69
N TRP A 95 17.51 -36.34 -2.18
CA TRP A 95 18.12 -35.04 -2.45
C TRP A 95 18.67 -34.37 -1.19
N LEU A 96 17.97 -34.44 -0.05
CA LEU A 96 18.49 -33.92 1.23
C LEU A 96 19.75 -34.67 1.69
N GLN A 97 19.81 -35.99 1.50
CA GLN A 97 20.98 -36.80 1.82
C GLN A 97 22.18 -36.43 0.93
N ASP A 98 21.94 -36.19 -0.35
CA ASP A 98 22.97 -35.66 -1.26
C ASP A 98 23.47 -34.28 -0.81
N LEU A 99 22.55 -33.39 -0.42
CA LEU A 99 22.87 -32.06 0.10
C LEU A 99 23.73 -32.12 1.38
N GLN A 100 23.42 -33.05 2.28
CA GLN A 100 24.20 -33.29 3.50
C GLN A 100 25.60 -33.82 3.18
N LYS A 101 25.72 -34.78 2.25
CA LYS A 101 27.02 -35.31 1.80
C LYS A 101 27.86 -34.23 1.13
N SER A 102 27.25 -33.43 0.25
CA SER A 102 27.92 -32.32 -0.45
C SER A 102 28.38 -31.22 0.51
N ALA A 103 27.62 -30.95 1.58
CA ALA A 103 28.03 -30.00 2.61
C ALA A 103 29.32 -30.43 3.33
N ALA A 104 29.47 -31.71 3.64
CA ALA A 104 30.67 -32.23 4.29
C ALA A 104 31.92 -32.11 3.41
N SER A 105 31.80 -32.29 2.08
CA SER A 105 32.94 -32.20 1.16
C SER A 105 33.31 -30.77 0.76
N ARG A 106 32.41 -29.80 0.92
CA ARG A 106 32.62 -28.40 0.52
C ARG A 106 33.27 -27.52 1.58
N ILE A 107 33.37 -27.97 2.83
CA ILE A 107 34.04 -27.19 3.87
C ILE A 107 35.55 -27.40 3.70
N THR A 108 36.16 -26.70 2.75
CA THR A 108 37.61 -26.56 2.70
C THR A 108 38.07 -25.59 3.79
N GLU A 109 39.36 -25.62 4.16
CA GLU A 109 39.89 -24.69 5.16
C GLU A 109 39.71 -23.21 4.74
N ASP A 110 39.88 -22.95 3.44
CA ASP A 110 39.70 -21.61 2.85
C ASP A 110 38.22 -21.17 2.89
N ASP A 111 37.28 -22.06 2.55
CA ASP A 111 35.85 -21.74 2.52
C ASP A 111 35.25 -21.62 3.92
N ARG A 112 35.83 -22.29 4.92
CA ARG A 112 35.31 -22.31 6.30
C ARG A 112 35.13 -20.90 6.87
N LYS A 113 36.07 -19.99 6.61
CA LYS A 113 35.99 -18.59 7.07
C LYS A 113 34.86 -17.84 6.36
N ALA A 114 34.71 -18.02 5.05
CA ALA A 114 33.63 -17.41 4.26
C ALA A 114 32.25 -17.94 4.69
N ILE A 115 32.13 -19.25 4.93
CA ILE A 115 30.89 -19.89 5.41
C ILE A 115 30.57 -19.42 6.83
N ALA A 116 31.56 -19.31 7.72
CA ALA A 116 31.35 -18.78 9.07
C ALA A 116 30.83 -17.33 9.05
N MET A 117 31.38 -16.50 8.16
CA MET A 117 30.91 -15.12 7.93
C MET A 117 29.49 -15.10 7.39
N PHE A 118 29.18 -15.95 6.41
CA PHE A 118 27.82 -16.11 5.87
C PHE A 118 26.83 -16.47 6.99
N VAL A 119 27.15 -17.45 7.83
CA VAL A 119 26.35 -17.85 8.98
C VAL A 119 26.13 -16.68 9.95
N GLU A 120 27.17 -15.90 10.24
CA GLU A 120 27.04 -14.71 11.10
C GLU A 120 26.10 -13.66 10.49
N LEU A 121 26.20 -13.41 9.18
CA LEU A 121 25.33 -12.48 8.45
C LEU A 121 23.87 -12.93 8.40
N ILE A 122 23.58 -14.24 8.51
CA ILE A 122 22.22 -14.77 8.65
C ILE A 122 21.71 -14.64 10.10
N VAL A 123 22.53 -15.02 11.09
CA VAL A 123 22.12 -15.10 12.51
C VAL A 123 22.02 -13.73 13.17
N ASP A 124 22.98 -12.84 12.90
CA ASP A 124 23.10 -11.52 13.51
C ASP A 124 23.66 -10.50 12.50
N PRO A 125 22.88 -10.15 11.46
CA PRO A 125 23.33 -9.26 10.39
C PRO A 125 23.82 -7.90 10.91
N ALA A 126 23.27 -7.44 12.03
CA ALA A 126 23.57 -6.12 12.59
C ALA A 126 25.00 -5.98 13.13
N ARG A 127 25.66 -7.08 13.51
CA ARG A 127 27.08 -7.06 13.87
C ARG A 127 27.98 -6.67 12.72
N ARG A 128 27.55 -6.94 11.48
CA ARG A 128 28.34 -6.72 10.27
C ARG A 128 27.79 -5.62 9.39
N ARG A 129 26.50 -5.24 9.50
CA ARG A 129 25.88 -4.15 8.73
C ARG A 129 25.92 -2.84 9.53
N SER A 130 26.89 -1.99 9.22
CA SER A 130 27.08 -0.71 9.92
C SER A 130 26.03 0.34 9.52
N ARG A 131 25.70 0.43 8.23
CA ARG A 131 24.76 1.41 7.71
C ARG A 131 23.92 0.86 6.57
N LEU A 132 22.63 1.15 6.61
CA LEU A 132 21.70 0.86 5.54
C LEU A 132 20.96 2.14 5.12
N THR A 133 20.95 2.43 3.82
CA THR A 133 20.18 3.53 3.23
C THR A 133 19.20 2.95 2.24
N GLU A 134 17.93 3.22 2.45
CA GLU A 134 16.81 2.78 1.62
C GLU A 134 16.13 4.01 1.04
N THR A 135 15.97 4.03 -0.28
CA THR A 135 15.21 5.03 -1.02
C THR A 135 14.08 4.33 -1.74
N ILE A 136 12.88 4.90 -1.63
CA ILE A 136 11.67 4.38 -2.25
C ILE A 136 11.10 5.48 -3.13
N ASP A 137 10.98 5.20 -4.42
CA ASP A 137 10.46 6.14 -5.40
C ASP A 137 9.04 5.74 -5.83
N LEU A 138 8.11 6.68 -5.72
CA LEU A 138 6.67 6.49 -6.01
C LEU A 138 6.27 7.10 -7.37
N ASP A 139 7.23 7.24 -8.29
CA ASP A 139 7.07 8.08 -9.48
C ASP A 139 6.27 7.42 -10.62
N GLU A 140 6.07 6.09 -10.57
CA GLU A 140 5.38 5.35 -11.65
C GLU A 140 4.19 4.52 -11.15
N ARG A 141 3.83 3.43 -11.86
CA ARG A 141 2.89 2.40 -11.37
C ARG A 141 3.57 1.36 -10.47
N ALA A 142 4.89 1.26 -10.58
CA ALA A 142 5.75 0.40 -9.78
C ALA A 142 6.46 1.23 -8.72
N VAL A 143 6.60 0.69 -7.50
CA VAL A 143 7.47 1.30 -6.51
C VAL A 143 8.84 0.70 -6.66
N VAL A 144 9.82 1.55 -6.96
CA VAL A 144 11.22 1.15 -7.04
C VAL A 144 11.87 1.38 -5.68
N GLN A 145 12.55 0.35 -5.17
CA GLN A 145 13.29 0.40 -3.92
C GLN A 145 14.77 0.27 -4.23
N HIS A 146 15.53 1.31 -3.91
CA HIS A 146 16.98 1.32 -3.97
C HIS A 146 17.54 1.19 -2.56
N VAL A 147 18.39 0.20 -2.33
CA VAL A 147 18.99 -0.06 -1.03
C VAL A 147 20.49 -0.12 -1.15
N SER A 148 21.17 0.57 -0.26
CA SER A 148 22.62 0.59 -0.12
C SER A 148 23.00 0.08 1.27
N ILE A 149 23.76 -1.01 1.33
CA ILE A 149 24.19 -1.67 2.56
C ILE A 149 25.71 -1.55 2.67
N SER A 150 26.16 -0.93 3.75
CA SER A 150 27.57 -0.91 4.15
C SER A 150 27.82 -2.00 5.19
N PHE A 151 28.79 -2.85 4.89
CA PHE A 151 29.26 -3.91 5.76
C PHE A 151 30.63 -3.55 6.36
N SER A 152 30.85 -3.99 7.59
CA SER A 152 32.12 -3.98 8.31
C SER A 152 32.56 -5.43 8.50
N LEU A 153 33.41 -5.89 7.60
CA LEU A 153 33.91 -7.26 7.51
C LEU A 153 35.31 -7.34 8.16
N PRO A 154 35.66 -8.47 8.79
CA PRO A 154 37.02 -8.67 9.29
C PRO A 154 38.00 -8.63 8.12
N HIS A 155 39.23 -8.16 8.37
CA HIS A 155 40.27 -8.19 7.35
C HIS A 155 40.58 -9.65 6.98
N THR A 156 40.52 -9.97 5.70
CA THR A 156 40.80 -11.31 5.21
C THR A 156 42.26 -11.38 4.80
N ASP A 157 43.16 -11.58 5.76
CA ASP A 157 44.60 -11.73 5.51
C ASP A 157 44.94 -12.99 4.70
N ASN A 158 44.03 -13.97 4.68
CA ASN A 158 44.32 -15.34 4.24
C ASN A 158 43.59 -15.72 2.95
N GLY A 159 43.92 -15.10 1.81
CA GLY A 159 43.77 -15.71 0.47
C GLY A 159 42.38 -16.18 0.01
N GLY A 160 41.32 -16.03 0.81
CA GLY A 160 39.97 -16.47 0.49
C GLY A 160 39.53 -15.77 -0.79
N ARG A 161 39.19 -16.54 -1.82
CA ARG A 161 38.89 -15.97 -3.15
C ARG A 161 37.59 -15.17 -3.15
N VAL A 162 36.63 -15.57 -2.31
CA VAL A 162 35.23 -15.15 -2.40
C VAL A 162 34.58 -15.01 -1.02
N LEU A 163 33.69 -14.03 -0.89
CA LEU A 163 32.81 -13.81 0.26
C LEU A 163 31.36 -14.06 -0.14
N TYR A 164 30.60 -14.75 0.72
CA TYR A 164 29.17 -15.01 0.52
C TYR A 164 28.33 -14.09 1.39
N VAL A 165 27.73 -13.07 0.77
CA VAL A 165 27.04 -12.01 1.50
C VAL A 165 25.53 -12.08 1.23
N PRO A 166 24.69 -12.44 2.22
CA PRO A 166 23.25 -12.41 2.06
C PRO A 166 22.80 -10.94 2.03
N VAL A 167 22.27 -10.52 0.89
CA VAL A 167 21.90 -9.11 0.65
C VAL A 167 20.45 -8.87 1.08
N VAL A 168 19.54 -9.73 0.60
CA VAL A 168 18.10 -9.65 0.86
C VAL A 168 17.61 -11.02 1.33
N GLN A 169 16.61 -11.04 2.21
CA GLN A 169 15.97 -12.26 2.71
C GLN A 169 14.46 -12.20 2.43
N PRO A 170 14.00 -12.31 1.17
CA PRO A 170 12.58 -12.42 0.85
C PRO A 170 11.94 -13.61 1.56
N ARG A 171 10.65 -13.50 1.90
CA ARG A 171 9.92 -14.64 2.49
C ARG A 171 9.80 -15.77 1.48
N LYS A 172 9.78 -17.02 1.95
CA LYS A 172 9.54 -18.16 1.05
C LYS A 172 8.20 -18.02 0.34
N GLY A 173 8.21 -18.10 -0.99
CA GLY A 173 7.04 -17.87 -1.85
C GLY A 173 6.83 -16.41 -2.27
N GLU A 174 7.62 -15.46 -1.75
CA GLU A 174 7.61 -14.07 -2.22
C GLU A 174 8.44 -13.97 -3.52
N LEU A 175 7.83 -13.39 -4.55
CA LEU A 175 8.53 -13.05 -5.79
C LEU A 175 9.26 -11.71 -5.64
N VAL A 176 10.47 -11.64 -6.17
CA VAL A 176 11.28 -10.42 -6.19
C VAL A 176 11.48 -9.99 -7.64
N ASP A 177 10.78 -8.93 -8.03
CA ASP A 177 10.79 -8.44 -9.40
C ASP A 177 11.87 -7.36 -9.62
N ASN A 178 12.44 -7.34 -10.84
CA ASN A 178 13.45 -6.37 -11.27
C ASN A 178 14.64 -6.26 -10.30
N PHE A 179 15.11 -7.39 -9.77
CA PHE A 179 16.22 -7.41 -8.82
C PHE A 179 17.55 -7.17 -9.54
N HIS A 180 18.23 -6.08 -9.20
CA HIS A 180 19.56 -5.77 -9.68
C HIS A 180 20.50 -5.58 -8.50
N LEU A 181 21.64 -6.28 -8.49
CA LEU A 181 22.65 -6.17 -7.44
C LEU A 181 23.95 -5.61 -8.04
N ARG A 182 24.49 -4.59 -7.39
CA ARG A 182 25.69 -3.88 -7.83
C ARG A 182 26.69 -3.67 -6.67
N ASN A 183 27.97 -3.62 -7.00
CA ASN A 183 29.02 -3.26 -6.06
C ASN A 183 29.09 -1.71 -5.87
N ALA A 184 30.11 -1.24 -5.15
CA ALA A 184 30.32 0.19 -4.90
C ALA A 184 30.53 1.00 -6.20
N ARG A 185 31.22 0.40 -7.17
CA ARG A 185 31.60 0.98 -8.48
C ARG A 185 30.43 1.01 -9.47
N GLY A 186 29.38 0.23 -9.20
CA GLY A 186 28.20 0.11 -10.06
C GLY A 186 28.21 -1.13 -10.95
N ASP A 187 29.23 -1.99 -10.83
CA ASP A 187 29.31 -3.25 -11.58
C ASP A 187 28.30 -4.24 -11.03
N SER A 188 27.69 -5.03 -11.92
CA SER A 188 26.76 -6.08 -11.53
C SER A 188 27.48 -7.21 -10.81
N LEU A 189 26.95 -7.64 -9.67
CA LEU A 189 27.50 -8.77 -8.92
C LEU A 189 26.72 -10.06 -9.21
N PRO A 190 27.39 -11.20 -9.35
CA PRO A 190 26.72 -12.48 -9.50
C PRO A 190 25.98 -12.85 -8.21
N THR A 191 24.80 -13.44 -8.39
CA THR A 191 23.98 -13.99 -7.30
C THR A 191 23.92 -15.50 -7.44
N MET A 192 23.89 -16.20 -6.30
CA MET A 192 23.76 -17.66 -6.29
C MET A 192 22.35 -18.06 -6.69
N SER A 193 22.22 -19.12 -7.49
CA SER A 193 20.95 -19.78 -7.75
C SER A 193 20.34 -20.35 -6.47
N TYR A 194 19.08 -20.78 -6.54
CA TYR A 194 18.40 -21.45 -5.43
C TYR A 194 19.19 -22.65 -4.89
N GLU A 195 19.61 -23.54 -5.80
CA GLU A 195 20.29 -24.78 -5.44
C GLU A 195 21.67 -24.51 -4.81
N GLU A 196 22.43 -23.57 -5.35
CA GLU A 196 23.70 -23.14 -4.79
C GLU A 196 23.52 -22.51 -3.41
N SER A 197 22.49 -21.66 -3.24
CA SER A 197 22.18 -21.01 -1.95
C SER A 197 21.80 -22.03 -0.89
N VAL A 198 21.02 -23.07 -1.24
CA VAL A 198 20.65 -24.15 -0.31
C VAL A 198 21.85 -25.05 0.02
N ARG A 199 22.75 -25.31 -0.93
CA ARG A 199 24.02 -25.99 -0.66
C ARG A 199 24.91 -25.22 0.30
N LEU A 200 25.06 -23.91 0.10
CA LEU A 200 25.80 -23.05 1.02
C LEU A 200 25.13 -22.99 2.39
N ALA A 201 23.79 -22.93 2.43
CA ALA A 201 23.04 -22.98 3.67
C ALA A 201 23.27 -24.29 4.44
N SER A 202 23.32 -25.41 3.72
CA SER A 202 23.64 -26.74 4.25
C SER A 202 25.06 -26.80 4.83
N ALA A 203 26.05 -26.30 4.09
CA ALA A 203 27.43 -26.19 4.58
C ALA A 203 27.54 -25.31 5.83
N GLY A 204 26.79 -24.20 5.89
CA GLY A 204 26.71 -23.35 7.08
C GLY A 204 26.06 -24.04 8.28
N LEU A 205 25.03 -24.85 8.06
CA LEU A 205 24.41 -25.66 9.12
C LEU A 205 25.40 -26.72 9.64
N ARG A 206 26.04 -27.45 8.74
CA ARG A 206 27.06 -28.46 9.07
C ARG A 206 28.16 -27.86 9.93
N LEU A 207 28.73 -26.73 9.48
CA LEU A 207 29.78 -26.02 10.19
C LEU A 207 29.34 -25.60 11.61
N LEU A 208 28.10 -25.13 11.77
CA LEU A 208 27.56 -24.78 13.08
C LEU A 208 27.48 -25.99 14.01
N ILE A 209 27.02 -27.14 13.52
CA ILE A 209 26.91 -28.36 14.33
C ILE A 209 28.30 -28.85 14.76
N GLU A 210 29.27 -28.87 13.83
CA GLU A 210 30.65 -29.26 14.11
C GLU A 210 31.31 -28.39 15.17
N ILE A 211 31.21 -27.06 15.04
CA ILE A 211 31.77 -26.11 16.01
C ILE A 211 31.07 -26.22 17.36
N SER A 212 29.77 -26.52 17.37
CA SER A 212 28.97 -26.61 18.59
C SER A 212 29.25 -27.85 19.43
N GLY A 213 29.71 -28.94 18.80
CA GLY A 213 30.00 -30.21 19.47
C GLY A 213 31.47 -30.40 19.83
N SER A 214 32.39 -29.64 19.24
CA SER A 214 33.83 -29.81 19.42
C SER A 214 34.32 -29.32 20.78
N GLU A 215 35.08 -30.18 21.48
CA GLU A 215 36.00 -29.72 22.53
C GLU A 215 37.12 -28.86 21.90
N GLN A 216 37.76 -27.99 22.68
CA GLN A 216 38.63 -26.91 22.20
C GLN A 216 39.79 -27.34 21.28
N ASP A 217 40.17 -28.62 21.32
CA ASP A 217 41.33 -29.17 20.58
C ASP A 217 40.96 -30.18 19.48
N ALA A 218 39.69 -30.35 19.14
CA ALA A 218 39.31 -31.35 18.14
C ALA A 218 39.70 -30.92 16.71
N PRO A 219 40.05 -31.88 15.83
CA PRO A 219 40.50 -31.60 14.47
C PRO A 219 39.48 -30.80 13.66
N ALA A 220 39.98 -30.06 12.68
CA ALA A 220 39.20 -29.16 11.83
C ALA A 220 37.97 -29.83 11.16
N HIS A 221 38.01 -31.15 10.95
CA HIS A 221 36.91 -31.94 10.41
C HIS A 221 36.49 -33.05 11.38
N ARG A 222 35.34 -32.86 12.02
CA ARG A 222 34.73 -33.89 12.86
C ARG A 222 33.67 -34.64 12.06
N THR A 223 33.76 -35.97 12.04
CA THR A 223 32.68 -36.81 11.55
C THR A 223 31.51 -36.78 12.56
N LEU A 224 30.34 -36.35 12.10
CA LEU A 224 29.13 -36.35 12.93
C LEU A 224 28.66 -37.78 13.24
N GLY A 225 28.23 -38.00 14.47
CA GLY A 225 27.60 -39.26 14.88
C GLY A 225 26.30 -39.51 14.12
N GLU A 226 25.78 -40.74 14.15
CA GLU A 226 24.53 -41.08 13.45
C GLU A 226 23.34 -40.23 13.92
N ALA A 227 23.19 -40.02 15.23
CA ALA A 227 22.14 -39.16 15.79
C ALA A 227 22.27 -37.68 15.34
N GLU A 228 23.50 -37.16 15.28
CA GLU A 228 23.78 -35.80 14.81
C GLU A 228 23.51 -35.66 13.30
N ARG A 229 23.86 -36.68 12.51
CA ARG A 229 23.54 -36.72 11.07
C ARG A 229 22.03 -36.78 10.82
N ALA A 230 21.29 -37.57 11.59
CA ALA A 230 19.84 -37.63 11.50
C ALA A 230 19.20 -36.28 11.88
N ALA A 231 19.69 -35.63 12.94
CA ALA A 231 19.24 -34.31 13.35
C ALA A 231 19.56 -33.24 12.31
N GLU A 232 20.77 -33.24 11.74
CA GLU A 232 21.17 -32.36 10.64
C GLU A 232 20.22 -32.51 9.44
N LEU A 233 19.93 -33.74 9.01
CA LEU A 233 19.01 -34.01 7.90
C LEU A 233 17.59 -33.45 8.17
N ALA A 234 17.09 -33.61 9.39
CA ALA A 234 15.79 -33.07 9.80
C ALA A 234 15.77 -31.52 9.83
N LEU A 235 16.87 -30.88 10.24
CA LEU A 235 17.03 -29.42 10.17
C LEU A 235 17.14 -28.95 8.71
N LEU A 236 17.84 -29.69 7.84
CA LEU A 236 17.93 -29.41 6.41
C LEU A 236 16.57 -29.48 5.73
N GLN A 237 15.71 -30.41 6.13
CA GLN A 237 14.33 -30.45 5.63
C GLN A 237 13.62 -29.12 5.89
N ILE A 238 13.68 -28.58 7.12
CA ILE A 238 13.08 -27.27 7.47
C ILE A 238 13.67 -26.14 6.62
N VAL A 239 14.99 -26.12 6.43
CA VAL A 239 15.69 -25.11 5.63
C VAL A 239 15.30 -25.19 4.15
N ALA A 240 15.15 -26.40 3.61
CA ALA A 240 14.93 -26.62 2.18
C ALA A 240 13.45 -26.72 1.76
N THR A 241 12.49 -26.87 2.68
CA THR A 241 11.05 -26.81 2.40
C THR A 241 10.72 -25.55 1.62
N ARG A 242 9.95 -25.71 0.53
CA ARG A 242 9.49 -24.60 -0.32
C ARG A 242 8.15 -24.07 0.15
N GLY A 243 8.04 -22.74 0.21
CA GLY A 243 6.83 -22.05 0.68
C GLY A 243 6.87 -21.63 2.16
N PRO A 244 5.90 -20.83 2.60
CA PRO A 244 5.86 -20.30 3.95
C PRO A 244 5.53 -21.39 4.97
N MET A 245 6.36 -21.51 6.01
CA MET A 245 6.08 -22.40 7.14
C MET A 245 5.52 -21.61 8.33
N ASN A 246 4.60 -22.22 9.08
CA ASN A 246 4.14 -21.65 10.34
C ASN A 246 5.30 -21.66 11.35
N SER A 247 5.70 -20.49 11.83
CA SER A 247 6.84 -20.35 12.75
C SER A 247 6.67 -21.15 14.03
N GLN A 248 5.46 -21.30 14.56
CA GLN A 248 5.21 -22.10 15.77
C GLN A 248 5.44 -23.59 15.54
N VAL A 249 5.09 -24.10 14.35
CA VAL A 249 5.34 -25.49 13.97
C VAL A 249 6.83 -25.72 13.80
N VAL A 250 7.53 -24.77 13.18
CA VAL A 250 8.99 -24.82 13.02
C VAL A 250 9.67 -24.80 14.39
N ASP A 251 9.27 -23.91 15.30
CA ASP A 251 9.83 -23.82 16.66
C ASP A 251 9.67 -25.14 17.43
N ARG A 252 8.47 -25.74 17.43
CA ARG A 252 8.22 -27.04 18.08
C ARG A 252 9.07 -28.17 17.48
N LYS A 253 9.19 -28.23 16.14
CA LYS A 253 10.04 -29.23 15.47
C LYS A 253 11.51 -29.03 15.83
N MET A 254 12.00 -27.78 15.82
CA MET A 254 13.38 -27.47 16.20
C MET A 254 13.67 -27.86 17.64
N ASP A 255 12.75 -27.65 18.58
CA ASP A 255 12.96 -28.01 19.99
C ASP A 255 13.28 -29.50 20.15
N VAL A 256 12.48 -30.37 19.51
CA VAL A 256 12.67 -31.82 19.51
C VAL A 256 13.96 -32.24 18.79
N ILE A 257 14.27 -31.64 17.64
CA ILE A 257 15.46 -32.01 16.85
C ILE A 257 16.75 -31.59 17.58
N LEU A 258 16.77 -30.38 18.16
CA LEU A 258 17.94 -29.84 18.84
C LEU A 258 18.27 -30.60 20.14
N GLU A 259 17.34 -31.35 20.74
CA GLU A 259 17.63 -32.22 21.89
C GLU A 259 18.49 -33.44 21.51
N ARG A 260 18.56 -33.78 20.21
CA ARG A 260 19.36 -34.93 19.71
C ARG A 260 20.82 -34.57 19.43
N ILE A 261 21.17 -33.29 19.46
CA ILE A 261 22.52 -32.79 19.21
C ILE A 261 23.16 -32.41 20.56
N LYS A 262 24.37 -32.88 20.82
CA LYS A 262 25.13 -32.48 22.00
C LYS A 262 25.78 -31.12 21.75
N PHE A 263 25.28 -30.09 22.41
CA PHE A 263 25.84 -28.74 22.37
C PHE A 263 26.78 -28.52 23.55
N ARG A 264 27.91 -27.86 23.31
CA ARG A 264 28.83 -27.41 24.37
C ARG A 264 28.18 -26.40 25.31
N ASP A 265 27.37 -25.50 24.76
CA ASP A 265 26.74 -24.40 25.49
C ASP A 265 25.39 -24.01 24.86
N ASP A 266 24.54 -23.36 25.66
CA ASP A 266 23.21 -22.89 25.23
C ASP A 266 23.28 -21.83 24.12
N GLU A 267 24.38 -21.08 24.02
CA GLU A 267 24.57 -20.08 22.98
C GLU A 267 24.77 -20.70 21.61
N SER A 268 25.53 -21.80 21.54
CA SER A 268 25.71 -22.64 20.35
C SER A 268 24.37 -23.24 19.90
N ARG A 269 23.58 -23.80 20.83
CA ARG A 269 22.21 -24.27 20.55
C ARG A 269 21.33 -23.15 20.01
N ARG A 270 21.39 -21.97 20.63
CA ARG A 270 20.64 -20.77 20.21
C ARG A 270 21.08 -20.27 18.83
N ARG A 271 22.37 -20.37 18.49
CA ARG A 271 22.92 -19.98 17.20
C ARG A 271 22.39 -20.86 16.08
N VAL A 272 22.39 -22.19 16.25
CA VAL A 272 21.75 -23.13 15.31
C VAL A 272 20.27 -22.82 15.17
N ARG A 273 19.55 -22.65 16.29
CA ARG A 273 18.11 -22.31 16.26
C ARG A 273 17.84 -21.03 15.47
N LYS A 274 18.60 -19.95 15.71
CA LYS A 274 18.45 -18.68 14.97
C LYS A 274 18.72 -18.85 13.48
N TYR A 275 19.75 -19.60 13.12
CA TYR A 275 20.12 -19.85 11.73
C TYR A 275 19.02 -20.60 10.98
N VAL A 276 18.55 -21.73 11.54
CA VAL A 276 17.45 -22.52 10.96
C VAL A 276 16.15 -21.72 10.93
N ALA A 277 15.82 -20.99 11.99
CA ALA A 277 14.61 -20.16 12.04
C ALA A 277 14.61 -19.07 10.94
N ALA A 278 15.74 -18.38 10.73
CA ALA A 278 15.86 -17.38 9.67
C ALA A 278 15.62 -18.01 8.28
N LEU A 279 16.29 -19.13 8.00
CA LEU A 279 16.19 -19.82 6.71
C LEU A 279 14.90 -20.62 6.52
N SER A 280 14.17 -20.94 7.60
CA SER A 280 12.86 -21.60 7.49
C SER A 280 11.80 -20.67 6.90
N SER A 281 11.93 -19.37 7.13
CA SER A 281 10.94 -18.35 6.75
C SER A 281 11.33 -17.54 5.52
N SER A 282 12.60 -17.58 5.11
CA SER A 282 13.15 -16.74 4.04
C SER A 282 14.14 -17.48 3.13
N TYR A 283 14.28 -16.99 1.91
CA TYR A 283 15.32 -17.41 0.97
C TYR A 283 16.36 -16.30 0.80
N PRO A 284 17.55 -16.41 1.38
CA PRO A 284 18.55 -15.36 1.20
C PRO A 284 18.99 -15.29 -0.26
N ILE A 285 18.98 -14.09 -0.84
CA ILE A 285 19.67 -13.79 -2.09
C ILE A 285 21.12 -13.48 -1.74
N ILE A 286 22.03 -14.35 -2.19
CA ILE A 286 23.43 -14.34 -1.78
C ILE A 286 24.28 -13.77 -2.91
N ALA A 287 25.02 -12.72 -2.60
CA ALA A 287 26.04 -12.15 -3.47
C ALA A 287 27.35 -12.93 -3.33
N VAL A 288 27.97 -13.21 -4.47
CA VAL A 288 29.32 -13.80 -4.55
C VAL A 288 30.30 -12.64 -4.79
N VAL A 289 30.99 -12.20 -3.74
CA VAL A 289 31.82 -10.99 -3.77
C VAL A 289 33.30 -11.39 -3.76
N PRO A 290 34.10 -11.00 -4.76
CA PRO A 290 35.54 -11.24 -4.73
C PRO A 290 36.17 -10.57 -3.51
N ALA A 291 37.05 -11.27 -2.79
CA ALA A 291 37.65 -10.71 -1.56
C ALA A 291 38.46 -9.42 -1.82
N ALA A 292 38.99 -9.25 -3.04
CA ALA A 292 39.68 -8.03 -3.46
C ALA A 292 38.79 -6.76 -3.35
N GLU A 293 37.47 -6.90 -3.48
CA GLU A 293 36.53 -5.78 -3.30
C GLU A 293 36.34 -5.37 -1.83
N ALA A 294 36.75 -6.21 -0.88
CA ALA A 294 36.66 -5.96 0.56
C ALA A 294 37.98 -5.44 1.18
N THR A 295 38.84 -4.81 0.37
CA THR A 295 40.23 -4.44 0.70
C THR A 295 40.41 -3.54 1.92
N SER A 296 39.36 -2.87 2.40
CA SER A 296 39.39 -1.98 3.59
C SER A 296 38.61 -2.50 4.79
N GLY A 297 38.18 -3.77 4.76
CA GLY A 297 37.22 -4.30 5.73
C GLY A 297 35.83 -3.63 5.62
N ARG A 298 35.63 -2.79 4.60
CA ARG A 298 34.35 -2.16 4.28
C ARG A 298 33.91 -2.63 2.91
N LEU A 299 32.68 -3.12 2.85
CA LEU A 299 32.03 -3.53 1.61
C LEU A 299 30.74 -2.71 1.44
N LEU A 300 30.50 -2.19 0.25
CA LEU A 300 29.28 -1.46 -0.08
C LEU A 300 28.55 -2.20 -1.20
N LEU A 301 27.37 -2.72 -0.89
CA LEU A 301 26.48 -3.36 -1.86
C LEU A 301 25.26 -2.50 -2.09
N LYS A 302 24.86 -2.35 -3.35
CA LYS A 302 23.66 -1.62 -3.75
C LYS A 302 22.73 -2.59 -4.45
N TYR A 303 21.46 -2.63 -4.08
CA TYR A 303 20.47 -3.35 -4.87
C TYR A 303 19.26 -2.48 -5.19
N GLU A 304 18.60 -2.84 -6.28
CA GLU A 304 17.35 -2.27 -6.74
C GLU A 304 16.35 -3.40 -6.91
N ARG A 305 15.10 -3.15 -6.55
CA ARG A 305 13.98 -4.04 -6.86
C ARG A 305 12.68 -3.27 -6.98
N THR A 306 11.73 -3.86 -7.68
CA THR A 306 10.34 -3.40 -7.62
C THR A 306 9.63 -4.09 -6.47
N PHE A 307 8.88 -3.35 -5.66
CA PHE A 307 7.98 -3.96 -4.68
C PHE A 307 6.59 -3.32 -4.78
N VAL A 308 5.56 -4.09 -4.47
CA VAL A 308 4.21 -3.54 -4.36
C VAL A 308 3.98 -3.18 -2.90
N PRO A 309 3.95 -1.88 -2.52
CA PRO A 309 3.65 -1.53 -1.15
C PRO A 309 2.27 -2.05 -0.82
N SER A 310 2.07 -2.52 0.41
CA SER A 310 0.73 -2.80 0.91
C SER A 310 -0.04 -1.48 0.92
N SER A 311 -0.74 -1.17 -0.17
CA SER A 311 -1.54 0.03 -0.25
C SER A 311 -2.65 -0.11 0.78
N LEU A 312 -2.73 0.83 1.71
CA LEU A 312 -3.80 0.85 2.70
C LEU A 312 -5.06 1.37 2.01
N THR A 313 -5.65 0.59 1.10
CA THR A 313 -7.01 0.81 0.57
C THR A 313 -8.07 0.33 1.56
N ARG A 314 -7.70 0.16 2.84
CA ARG A 314 -8.63 -0.24 3.90
C ARG A 314 -9.68 0.85 4.13
N GLY A 315 -10.95 0.45 4.04
CA GLY A 315 -12.12 1.28 4.35
C GLY A 315 -12.81 1.86 3.12
N TRP A 316 -14.02 2.39 3.33
CA TRP A 316 -14.92 2.83 2.25
C TRP A 316 -14.31 3.94 1.38
N ARG A 317 -13.52 4.83 1.98
CA ARG A 317 -12.79 5.88 1.24
C ARG A 317 -11.76 5.32 0.27
N GLY A 318 -11.05 4.24 0.64
CA GLY A 318 -10.08 3.59 -0.23
C GLY A 318 -10.77 2.98 -1.44
N LEU A 319 -11.88 2.28 -1.21
CA LEU A 319 -12.69 1.69 -2.27
C LEU A 319 -13.32 2.74 -3.19
N LEU A 320 -13.85 3.85 -2.63
CA LEU A 320 -14.39 4.93 -3.46
C LEU A 320 -13.31 5.58 -4.34
N ARG A 321 -12.07 5.69 -3.83
CA ARG A 321 -10.93 6.13 -4.66
C ARG A 321 -10.68 5.15 -5.79
N LEU A 322 -10.56 3.85 -5.49
CA LEU A 322 -10.35 2.81 -6.50
C LEU A 322 -11.46 2.80 -7.55
N GLY A 323 -12.73 2.87 -7.13
CA GLY A 323 -13.89 2.89 -8.02
C GLY A 323 -13.94 4.13 -8.93
N LEU A 324 -13.34 5.24 -8.50
CA LEU A 324 -13.19 6.45 -9.31
C LEU A 324 -11.87 6.49 -10.11
N GLY A 325 -11.12 5.38 -10.15
CA GLY A 325 -9.83 5.29 -10.84
C GLY A 325 -8.69 6.08 -10.17
N LEU A 326 -8.88 6.49 -8.91
CA LEU A 326 -7.87 7.23 -8.15
C LEU A 326 -6.95 6.26 -7.40
N LYS A 327 -5.65 6.46 -7.56
CA LYS A 327 -4.62 5.70 -6.83
C LYS A 327 -4.61 6.04 -5.32
N PRO A 328 -4.05 5.21 -4.43
CA PRO A 328 -4.00 5.50 -2.98
C PRO A 328 -3.30 6.84 -2.68
N ASP A 329 -3.69 7.57 -1.63
CA ASP A 329 -3.02 8.81 -1.20
C ASP A 329 -2.06 8.62 -0.02
N GLN A 330 -1.83 7.35 0.34
CA GLN A 330 -1.10 6.94 1.53
C GLN A 330 -0.27 5.70 1.24
N VAL A 331 0.94 5.68 1.77
CA VAL A 331 1.91 4.59 1.63
C VAL A 331 2.34 4.16 3.04
N ALA A 332 2.43 2.85 3.24
CA ALA A 332 3.00 2.26 4.44
C ALA A 332 4.22 1.44 4.03
N VAL A 333 5.38 1.83 4.55
CA VAL A 333 6.67 1.20 4.26
C VAL A 333 7.13 0.45 5.50
N PRO A 334 7.30 -0.88 5.45
CA PRO A 334 7.87 -1.62 6.57
C PRO A 334 9.35 -1.21 6.77
N VAL A 335 9.78 -1.03 8.02
CA VAL A 335 11.17 -0.67 8.35
C VAL A 335 11.93 -1.85 8.96
N GLU A 336 11.69 -3.06 8.46
CA GLU A 336 12.32 -4.29 8.95
C GLU A 336 13.85 -4.26 8.78
N LEU A 337 14.34 -3.57 7.75
CA LEU A 337 15.78 -3.39 7.51
C LEU A 337 16.49 -2.63 8.65
N ALA A 338 15.77 -1.79 9.41
CA ALA A 338 16.30 -1.11 10.59
C ALA A 338 16.72 -2.08 11.71
N LEU A 339 16.17 -3.30 11.72
CA LEU A 339 16.51 -4.35 12.69
C LEU A 339 17.76 -5.13 12.29
N THR A 340 18.28 -4.91 11.08
CA THR A 340 19.42 -5.66 10.54
C THR A 340 20.71 -4.86 10.47
N ALA A 341 20.69 -3.58 10.86
CA ALA A 341 21.84 -2.69 10.78
C ALA A 341 21.96 -1.80 12.02
N GLU A 342 23.17 -1.29 12.30
CA GLU A 342 23.38 -0.36 13.42
C GLU A 342 22.69 0.99 13.20
N SER A 343 22.70 1.46 11.95
CA SER A 343 22.05 2.69 11.50
C SER A 343 21.27 2.48 10.20
N TYR A 344 20.09 3.10 10.13
CA TYR A 344 19.15 2.94 9.03
C TYR A 344 18.56 4.29 8.61
N HIS A 345 18.59 4.56 7.32
CA HIS A 345 17.99 5.75 6.70
C HIS A 345 16.96 5.29 5.69
N LEU A 346 15.71 5.74 5.86
CA LEU A 346 14.64 5.54 4.89
C LEU A 346 14.26 6.88 4.28
N ARG A 347 14.30 6.98 2.95
CA ARG A 347 13.75 8.10 2.19
C ARG A 347 12.63 7.58 1.28
N VAL A 348 11.45 8.18 1.38
CA VAL A 348 10.32 7.87 0.50
C VAL A 348 10.00 9.11 -0.34
N ASN A 349 10.34 9.09 -1.61
CA ASN A 349 10.10 10.17 -2.55
C ASN A 349 8.72 9.99 -3.21
N ALA A 350 7.90 11.02 -3.15
CA ALA A 350 6.69 11.13 -3.95
C ALA A 350 6.95 12.02 -5.17
N PRO A 351 6.07 11.92 -6.19
CA PRO A 351 6.14 12.77 -7.37
C PRO A 351 6.23 14.25 -7.02
N SER A 352 6.92 15.01 -7.88
CA SER A 352 7.18 16.45 -7.69
C SER A 352 5.90 17.28 -7.48
N ASN A 353 4.76 16.84 -8.01
CA ASN A 353 3.47 17.48 -7.82
C ASN A 353 2.77 17.12 -6.49
N LYS A 354 3.44 16.41 -5.57
CA LYS A 354 2.93 16.03 -4.25
C LYS A 354 3.78 16.63 -3.13
N TYR A 355 3.18 16.79 -1.96
CA TYR A 355 3.85 17.12 -0.71
C TYR A 355 3.40 16.21 0.44
N VAL A 356 4.26 16.07 1.45
CA VAL A 356 3.98 15.29 2.66
C VAL A 356 2.98 16.01 3.55
N LEU A 357 1.78 15.46 3.69
CA LEU A 357 0.75 15.97 4.60
C LEU A 357 0.91 15.36 6.01
N LYS A 358 1.09 14.04 6.10
CA LYS A 358 1.28 13.33 7.36
C LYS A 358 2.42 12.33 7.21
N GLN A 359 3.18 12.15 8.28
CA GLN A 359 4.19 11.10 8.36
C GLN A 359 4.34 10.70 9.83
N PHE A 360 4.46 9.41 10.11
CA PHE A 360 4.72 8.89 11.44
C PHE A 360 5.23 7.46 11.37
N LEU A 361 5.99 7.06 12.40
CA LEU A 361 6.38 5.69 12.64
C LEU A 361 5.32 5.04 13.52
N GLN A 362 4.83 3.85 13.17
CA GLN A 362 3.80 3.15 13.92
C GLN A 362 3.96 1.62 13.83
N CYS A 363 3.28 0.89 14.71
CA CYS A 363 3.09 -0.55 14.56
C CYS A 363 2.17 -0.88 13.37
N ARG A 364 2.53 -1.88 12.57
CA ARG A 364 1.76 -2.40 11.42
C ARG A 364 0.43 -3.00 11.83
N HIS A 365 0.36 -3.63 13.01
CA HIS A 365 -0.82 -4.37 13.48
C HIS A 365 -1.83 -3.48 14.20
N CYS A 366 -1.47 -2.86 15.33
CA CYS A 366 -2.38 -2.02 16.10
C CYS A 366 -2.40 -0.54 15.71
N ARG A 367 -1.49 -0.08 14.84
CA ARG A 367 -1.34 1.34 14.45
C ARG A 367 -1.00 2.30 15.59
N THR A 368 -0.55 1.78 16.73
CA THR A 368 -0.02 2.62 17.81
C THR A 368 1.22 3.33 17.32
N LEU A 369 1.26 4.66 17.50
CA LEU A 369 2.38 5.50 17.12
C LEU A 369 3.62 5.17 17.96
N THR A 370 4.76 5.06 17.30
CA THR A 370 6.03 4.81 17.99
C THR A 370 6.48 6.08 18.71
N THR A 371 6.89 5.93 19.95
CA THR A 371 7.46 6.99 20.80
C THR A 371 8.83 6.54 21.32
N ARG A 372 9.59 7.43 21.95
CA ARG A 372 10.84 7.05 22.66
C ARG A 372 10.57 6.06 23.81
N LYS A 373 9.34 6.03 24.34
CA LYS A 373 8.89 5.10 25.38
C LYS A 373 8.50 3.71 24.84
N TRP A 374 8.57 3.53 23.51
CA TRP A 374 8.13 2.31 22.86
C TRP A 374 9.17 1.21 23.05
N ARG A 375 8.73 0.07 23.58
CA ARG A 375 9.59 -1.09 23.85
C ARG A 375 9.02 -2.33 23.19
N GLY A 376 9.90 -3.16 22.64
CA GLY A 376 9.55 -4.51 22.22
C GLY A 376 9.19 -5.36 23.43
N MET A 377 8.05 -6.04 23.38
CA MET A 377 7.61 -7.04 24.35
C MET A 377 7.67 -8.42 23.69
N GLN A 378 8.00 -9.46 24.46
CA GLN A 378 7.90 -10.83 23.94
C GLN A 378 6.42 -11.08 23.69
N PRO A 379 6.02 -11.58 22.51
CA PRO A 379 4.63 -11.97 22.31
C PRO A 379 4.30 -12.97 23.43
N ARG A 380 3.35 -12.62 24.29
CA ARG A 380 2.79 -13.59 25.24
C ARG A 380 2.12 -14.63 24.37
N GLY A 381 2.54 -15.89 24.47
CA GLY A 381 1.99 -16.96 23.64
C GLY A 381 0.47 -16.85 23.58
N MET A 382 -0.08 -16.91 22.36
CA MET A 382 -1.52 -16.81 22.08
C MET A 382 -2.26 -17.76 23.02
N LYS A 383 -2.83 -17.23 24.11
CA LYS A 383 -3.81 -17.97 24.92
C LYS A 383 -5.23 -17.76 24.39
N ASP A 384 -5.48 -16.72 23.61
CA ASP A 384 -6.77 -16.43 22.99
C ASP A 384 -6.61 -16.10 21.49
N GLU A 385 -7.25 -16.88 20.61
CA GLU A 385 -7.27 -16.66 19.15
C GLU A 385 -7.94 -15.32 18.76
N ASP A 386 -8.80 -14.77 19.62
CA ASP A 386 -9.49 -13.51 19.38
C ASP A 386 -8.70 -12.25 19.82
N ASP A 387 -7.60 -12.42 20.56
CA ASP A 387 -6.83 -11.27 21.02
C ASP A 387 -5.86 -10.77 19.93
N LYS A 388 -6.38 -9.90 19.05
CA LYS A 388 -5.57 -9.14 18.09
C LYS A 388 -4.49 -8.27 18.76
N GLN A 389 -4.57 -8.01 20.07
CA GLN A 389 -3.50 -7.33 20.81
C GLN A 389 -2.28 -8.24 21.02
N GLY A 390 -2.46 -9.57 21.05
CA GLY A 390 -1.38 -10.55 21.17
C GLY A 390 -0.39 -10.57 19.99
N LEU A 391 -0.80 -10.05 18.82
CA LEU A 391 0.09 -9.89 17.65
C LEU A 391 1.06 -8.72 17.80
N CYS A 392 0.80 -7.78 18.71
CA CYS A 392 1.63 -6.61 18.91
C CYS A 392 2.73 -6.90 19.94
N ALA A 393 3.95 -7.06 19.47
CA ALA A 393 5.12 -7.28 20.32
C ALA A 393 5.62 -5.96 20.95
N HIS A 394 4.74 -5.13 21.53
CA HIS A 394 5.18 -3.87 22.15
C HIS A 394 4.35 -3.39 23.34
N LYS A 395 5.02 -2.68 24.26
CA LYS A 395 4.40 -1.99 25.40
C LYS A 395 4.92 -0.56 25.50
N VAL A 396 4.06 0.35 25.94
CA VAL A 396 4.47 1.71 26.33
C VAL A 396 4.88 1.64 27.81
N GLY A 397 6.19 1.73 28.07
CA GLY A 397 6.75 1.69 29.42
C GLY A 397 7.16 3.07 29.95
N PRO A 398 7.58 3.19 31.23
CA PRO A 398 8.26 4.38 31.70
C PRO A 398 9.52 4.66 30.85
N ALA A 399 9.91 5.93 30.77
CA ALA A 399 11.08 6.37 30.02
C ALA A 399 12.37 5.96 30.76
N VAL A 400 12.72 4.68 30.75
CA VAL A 400 14.11 4.27 30.98
C VAL A 400 14.90 4.64 29.73
N GLU A 401 16.11 5.16 29.92
CA GLU A 401 17.10 5.38 28.88
C GLU A 401 17.22 4.12 28.00
N VAL A 402 17.02 4.27 26.69
CA VAL A 402 17.17 3.16 25.76
C VAL A 402 18.12 3.56 24.64
N ASP A 403 19.03 2.65 24.29
CA ASP A 403 20.09 2.86 23.29
C ASP A 403 19.57 2.98 21.84
N HIS A 404 18.26 2.84 21.62
CA HIS A 404 17.64 3.04 20.31
C HIS A 404 16.91 4.37 20.22
N HIS A 405 17.08 5.05 19.09
CA HIS A 405 16.33 6.27 18.81
C HIS A 405 16.00 6.40 17.32
N PHE A 406 14.96 7.16 17.02
CA PHE A 406 14.59 7.49 15.66
C PHE A 406 14.35 9.00 15.51
N ARG A 407 14.54 9.51 14.31
CA ARG A 407 14.27 10.90 13.93
C ARG A 407 13.49 10.90 12.62
N VAL A 408 12.50 11.77 12.52
CA VAL A 408 11.71 11.98 11.31
C VAL A 408 11.92 13.43 10.87
N ARG A 409 12.31 13.67 9.62
CA ARG A 409 12.48 15.03 9.10
C ARG A 409 11.16 15.79 9.18
N ARG A 410 11.13 17.06 9.62
CA ARG A 410 9.89 17.85 9.73
C ARG A 410 9.21 18.08 8.38
N ARG A 411 7.89 18.31 8.39
CA ARG A 411 7.06 18.63 7.21
C ARG A 411 7.19 20.12 6.88
N ARG A 412 7.54 20.43 5.64
CA ARG A 412 7.76 21.76 5.04
C ARG A 412 7.23 21.89 3.61
N GLY A 413 6.26 21.06 3.25
CA GLY A 413 5.78 21.01 1.86
C GLY A 413 6.74 20.29 0.90
N GLN A 414 7.76 19.59 1.42
CA GLN A 414 8.60 18.72 0.60
C GLN A 414 7.80 17.52 0.07
N ASN A 415 8.27 16.96 -1.04
CA ASN A 415 7.70 15.78 -1.68
C ASN A 415 8.25 14.45 -1.13
N PHE A 416 9.08 14.46 -0.08
CA PHE A 416 9.67 13.23 0.47
C PHE A 416 9.58 13.10 1.99
N VAL A 417 9.48 11.86 2.46
CA VAL A 417 9.63 11.49 3.88
C VAL A 417 11.05 11.01 4.11
N HIS A 418 11.67 11.40 5.24
CA HIS A 418 12.97 10.88 5.65
C HIS A 418 12.93 10.46 7.11
N VAL A 419 13.28 9.21 7.38
CA VAL A 419 13.35 8.61 8.71
C VAL A 419 14.76 8.07 8.94
N TYR A 420 15.34 8.42 10.08
CA TYR A 420 16.60 7.88 10.57
C TYR A 420 16.34 7.04 11.80
N MET A 421 16.94 5.86 11.90
CA MET A 421 16.83 4.94 13.02
C MET A 421 18.22 4.44 13.40
N ARG A 422 18.50 4.31 14.70
CA ARG A 422 19.77 3.78 15.22
C ARG A 422 19.51 2.88 16.42
N GLY A 423 20.29 1.80 16.55
CA GLY A 423 20.27 0.91 17.72
C GLY A 423 19.12 -0.10 17.76
N TYR A 424 18.21 -0.06 16.78
CA TYR A 424 17.03 -0.94 16.74
C TYR A 424 17.37 -2.41 16.60
N ALA A 425 18.49 -2.75 15.96
CA ALA A 425 18.95 -4.14 15.88
C ALA A 425 19.34 -4.74 17.24
N LYS A 426 19.91 -3.93 18.14
CA LYS A 426 20.28 -4.36 19.51
C LYS A 426 19.06 -4.43 20.43
N ALA A 427 18.02 -3.65 20.13
CA ALA A 427 16.81 -3.50 20.93
C ALA A 427 15.85 -4.70 20.82
N SER A 428 16.36 -5.91 21.06
CA SER A 428 15.66 -7.19 21.14
C SER A 428 14.90 -7.62 19.86
N PRO A 429 14.83 -8.92 19.52
CA PRO A 429 14.01 -9.46 18.42
C PRO A 429 12.49 -9.17 18.53
N LYS A 430 12.08 -8.43 19.57
CA LYS A 430 10.72 -8.04 19.95
C LYS A 430 10.22 -6.77 19.24
N MET A 431 11.08 -5.94 18.63
CA MET A 431 10.67 -4.72 17.93
C MET A 431 10.33 -4.95 16.45
N ARG A 432 9.60 -6.02 16.14
CA ARG A 432 9.15 -6.32 14.77
C ARG A 432 7.91 -5.48 14.43
N ASP A 433 7.53 -5.51 13.16
CA ASP A 433 6.29 -4.92 12.65
C ASP A 433 6.19 -3.39 12.76
N LEU A 434 7.32 -2.69 12.68
CA LEU A 434 7.34 -1.24 12.53
C LEU A 434 7.17 -0.85 11.06
N GLN A 435 6.40 0.21 10.82
CA GLN A 435 6.25 0.80 9.50
C GLN A 435 6.22 2.32 9.57
N VAL A 436 6.78 2.96 8.55
CA VAL A 436 6.61 4.38 8.29
C VAL A 436 5.35 4.56 7.47
N PHE A 437 4.40 5.28 8.03
CA PHE A 437 3.20 5.70 7.32
C PHE A 437 3.41 7.11 6.79
N ALA A 438 3.18 7.30 5.51
CA ALA A 438 3.25 8.59 4.83
C ALA A 438 1.94 8.85 4.08
N ARG A 439 1.43 10.08 4.19
CA ARG A 439 0.29 10.56 3.42
C ARG A 439 0.69 11.77 2.61
N PHE A 440 0.50 11.67 1.31
CA PHE A 440 0.85 12.70 0.35
C PHE A 440 -0.39 13.42 -0.17
N LYS A 441 -0.24 14.67 -0.58
CA LYS A 441 -1.27 15.49 -1.22
C LYS A 441 -0.71 16.26 -2.39
N GLU A 442 -1.55 16.61 -3.35
CA GLU A 442 -1.16 17.47 -4.48
C GLU A 442 -0.74 18.85 -3.99
N VAL A 443 0.35 19.35 -4.56
CA VAL A 443 0.77 20.76 -4.45
C VAL A 443 -0.31 21.63 -5.12
N PRO A 444 -0.85 22.64 -4.42
CA PRO A 444 -1.76 23.61 -5.03
C PRO A 444 -1.11 24.34 -6.22
N PRO A 445 -1.84 24.64 -7.31
CA PRO A 445 -3.30 24.55 -7.37
C PRO A 445 -3.85 23.13 -7.60
N GLY A 446 -3.06 22.23 -8.19
CA GLY A 446 -3.37 20.81 -8.35
C GLY A 446 -4.72 20.53 -9.03
N GLY A 447 -5.26 19.34 -8.81
CA GLY A 447 -6.57 18.93 -9.33
C GLY A 447 -7.72 19.72 -8.70
N ARG A 448 -7.55 20.23 -7.46
CA ARG A 448 -8.57 21.07 -6.81
C ARG A 448 -8.75 22.42 -7.46
N GLY A 449 -7.66 23.07 -7.87
CA GLY A 449 -7.73 24.33 -8.60
C GLY A 449 -8.42 24.14 -9.95
N ARG A 450 -8.07 23.07 -10.68
CA ARG A 450 -8.77 22.69 -11.92
C ARG A 450 -10.27 22.48 -11.69
N ALA A 451 -10.63 21.72 -10.65
CA ALA A 451 -12.03 21.50 -10.28
C ALA A 451 -12.76 22.80 -9.89
N ALA A 452 -12.11 23.74 -9.20
CA ALA A 452 -12.68 25.04 -8.87
C ALA A 452 -12.93 25.89 -10.12
N VAL A 453 -11.98 25.91 -11.07
CA VAL A 453 -12.15 26.60 -12.36
C VAL A 453 -13.30 25.97 -13.17
N THR A 454 -13.37 24.64 -13.25
CA THR A 454 -14.48 23.95 -13.93
C THR A 454 -15.82 24.22 -13.25
N ALA A 455 -15.88 24.20 -11.92
CA ALA A 455 -17.09 24.52 -11.17
C ALA A 455 -17.53 25.98 -11.38
N LEU A 456 -16.58 26.91 -11.45
CA LEU A 456 -16.85 28.33 -11.74
C LEU A 456 -17.44 28.49 -13.13
N ALA A 457 -16.79 27.92 -14.14
CA ALA A 457 -17.29 27.94 -15.52
C ALA A 457 -18.68 27.31 -15.63
N THR A 458 -18.90 26.15 -14.97
CA THR A 458 -20.21 25.48 -14.92
C THR A 458 -21.29 26.41 -14.34
N THR A 459 -21.00 27.04 -13.20
CA THR A 459 -21.95 27.92 -12.50
C THR A 459 -22.29 29.14 -13.35
N LEU A 460 -21.29 29.80 -13.93
CA LEU A 460 -21.49 30.98 -14.78
C LEU A 460 -22.32 30.64 -16.02
N LEU A 461 -22.00 29.54 -16.71
CA LEU A 461 -22.70 29.15 -17.93
C LEU A 461 -24.16 28.76 -17.66
N ILE A 462 -24.43 28.05 -16.56
CA ILE A 462 -25.81 27.71 -16.16
C ILE A 462 -26.58 28.96 -15.76
N ALA A 463 -25.95 29.89 -15.03
CA ALA A 463 -26.60 31.14 -14.64
C ALA A 463 -26.96 32.00 -15.87
N VAL A 464 -26.02 32.13 -16.82
CA VAL A 464 -26.25 32.87 -18.07
C VAL A 464 -27.32 32.19 -18.91
N ALA A 465 -27.25 30.89 -19.13
CA ALA A 465 -28.25 30.16 -19.91
C ALA A 465 -29.64 30.21 -19.27
N GLY A 466 -29.72 30.00 -17.95
CA GLY A 466 -30.97 30.10 -17.20
C GLY A 466 -31.60 31.49 -17.28
N ASN A 467 -30.79 32.55 -17.21
CA ASN A 467 -31.27 33.92 -17.35
C ASN A 467 -31.73 34.21 -18.79
N LEU A 468 -30.97 33.77 -19.81
CA LEU A 468 -31.36 33.91 -21.21
C LEU A 468 -32.69 33.24 -21.50
N ILE A 469 -32.90 32.02 -21.02
CA ILE A 469 -34.15 31.26 -21.21
C ILE A 469 -35.32 31.89 -20.44
N SER A 470 -35.03 32.46 -19.26
CA SER A 470 -36.04 33.16 -18.45
C SER A 470 -36.41 34.52 -19.05
N SER A 471 -35.53 35.13 -19.84
CA SER A 471 -35.78 36.40 -20.51
C SER A 471 -36.67 36.22 -21.75
N ARG A 472 -37.68 37.09 -21.91
CA ARG A 472 -38.63 37.04 -23.06
C ARG A 472 -37.96 37.17 -24.43
N GLN A 473 -36.71 37.63 -24.49
CA GLN A 473 -35.94 37.82 -25.72
C GLN A 473 -35.10 36.58 -26.10
N GLY A 474 -34.97 35.58 -25.22
CA GLY A 474 -34.05 34.45 -25.41
C GLY A 474 -34.56 33.29 -26.26
N ALA A 475 -35.80 33.33 -26.75
CA ALA A 475 -36.44 32.19 -27.43
C ALA A 475 -35.89 31.86 -28.84
N GLN A 476 -34.95 32.63 -29.38
CA GLN A 476 -34.38 32.41 -30.72
C GLN A 476 -32.87 32.17 -30.75
N VAL A 477 -32.23 31.90 -29.61
CA VAL A 477 -30.79 31.66 -29.59
C VAL A 477 -30.50 30.26 -30.14
N GLY A 478 -29.73 30.17 -31.23
CA GLY A 478 -29.40 28.91 -31.93
C GLY A 478 -28.65 27.87 -31.07
N GLY A 479 -28.06 26.84 -31.67
CA GLY A 479 -27.41 25.74 -30.93
C GLY A 479 -26.17 26.11 -30.07
N LEU A 480 -25.72 27.36 -30.10
CA LEU A 480 -24.50 27.83 -29.43
C LEU A 480 -24.54 27.70 -27.89
N PRO A 481 -25.61 28.07 -27.16
CA PRO A 481 -25.66 27.91 -25.70
C PRO A 481 -25.62 26.45 -25.26
N ALA A 482 -26.21 25.53 -26.04
CA ALA A 482 -26.13 24.10 -25.77
C ALA A 482 -24.66 23.61 -25.85
N LEU A 483 -23.92 24.04 -26.87
CA LEU A 483 -22.50 23.72 -27.02
C LEU A 483 -21.68 24.29 -25.86
N MET A 484 -21.91 25.56 -25.49
CA MET A 484 -21.24 26.19 -24.35
C MET A 484 -21.53 25.47 -23.04
N LEU A 485 -22.79 25.09 -22.80
CA LEU A 485 -23.20 24.33 -21.61
C LEU A 485 -22.58 22.94 -21.55
N ALA A 486 -22.16 22.35 -22.68
CA ALA A 486 -21.47 21.06 -22.71
C ALA A 486 -19.96 21.15 -22.40
N LEU A 487 -19.33 22.33 -22.56
CA LEU A 487 -17.88 22.51 -22.36
C LEU A 487 -17.39 22.08 -20.97
N PRO A 488 -18.09 22.38 -19.86
CA PRO A 488 -17.66 21.91 -18.54
C PRO A 488 -17.64 20.40 -18.40
N ALA A 489 -18.55 19.66 -19.06
CA ALA A 489 -18.52 18.20 -19.08
C ALA A 489 -17.30 17.66 -19.83
N VAL A 490 -16.97 18.26 -20.98
CA VAL A 490 -15.74 17.92 -21.75
C VAL A 490 -14.49 18.21 -20.92
N ALA A 491 -14.42 19.40 -20.31
CA ALA A 491 -13.31 19.79 -19.45
C ALA A 491 -13.18 18.86 -18.23
N ALA A 492 -14.30 18.46 -17.61
CA ALA A 492 -14.31 17.52 -16.50
C ALA A 492 -13.79 16.13 -16.89
N GLY A 493 -14.18 15.64 -18.08
CA GLY A 493 -13.65 14.41 -18.64
C GLY A 493 -12.14 14.48 -18.88
N TRP A 494 -11.69 15.55 -19.54
CA TRP A 494 -10.28 15.77 -19.85
C TRP A 494 -9.41 15.89 -18.59
N PHE A 495 -9.76 16.79 -17.68
CA PHE A 495 -9.03 16.98 -16.42
C PHE A 495 -9.10 15.77 -15.51
N GLY A 496 -10.21 15.04 -15.54
CA GLY A 496 -10.34 13.77 -14.85
C GLY A 496 -9.32 12.74 -15.34
N MET A 497 -9.24 12.52 -16.65
CA MET A 497 -8.37 11.48 -17.22
C MET A 497 -6.88 11.85 -17.17
N ALA A 498 -6.53 13.13 -17.29
CA ALA A 498 -5.14 13.59 -17.32
C ALA A 498 -4.46 13.67 -15.93
N SER A 499 -5.23 13.63 -14.83
CA SER A 499 -4.73 13.91 -13.48
C SER A 499 -3.76 12.85 -12.90
N ASP A 500 -3.93 11.57 -13.26
CA ASP A 500 -3.44 10.46 -12.42
C ASP A 500 -2.65 9.37 -13.18
N LYS A 501 -2.26 9.59 -14.45
CA LYS A 501 -1.62 8.54 -15.26
C LYS A 501 -0.26 8.10 -14.68
N ASP A 502 0.56 9.04 -14.22
CA ASP A 502 1.98 8.75 -13.97
C ASP A 502 2.26 8.41 -12.50
N ALA A 503 1.73 9.18 -11.55
CA ALA A 503 2.04 9.05 -10.12
C ALA A 503 1.36 7.87 -9.41
N LEU A 504 2.06 7.03 -8.62
CA LEU A 504 1.46 5.99 -7.74
C LEU A 504 0.55 6.57 -6.64
N VAL A 505 0.80 7.81 -6.22
CA VAL A 505 -0.04 8.51 -5.26
C VAL A 505 -1.10 9.32 -6.00
N GLY A 506 -2.36 8.92 -5.86
CA GLY A 506 -3.45 9.49 -6.65
C GLY A 506 -3.86 10.90 -6.27
N GLY A 507 -4.75 11.45 -7.09
CA GLY A 507 -5.22 12.82 -6.96
C GLY A 507 -6.25 13.05 -5.85
N SER A 508 -6.75 14.28 -5.73
CA SER A 508 -7.75 14.64 -4.73
C SER A 508 -9.13 14.02 -5.04
N LEU A 509 -9.61 13.11 -4.17
CA LEU A 509 -10.97 12.53 -4.26
C LEU A 509 -12.06 13.60 -4.41
N LEU A 510 -11.92 14.69 -3.65
CA LEU A 510 -12.86 15.81 -3.69
C LEU A 510 -12.84 16.52 -5.04
N ALA A 511 -11.68 16.65 -5.67
CA ALA A 511 -11.59 17.26 -7.00
C ALA A 511 -12.29 16.38 -8.03
N ARG A 512 -12.09 15.06 -7.96
CA ARG A 512 -12.77 14.10 -8.85
C ARG A 512 -14.29 14.15 -8.72
N LEU A 513 -14.81 14.15 -7.49
CA LEU A 513 -16.26 14.29 -7.24
C LEU A 513 -16.80 15.63 -7.73
N SER A 514 -16.08 16.73 -7.51
CA SER A 514 -16.49 18.06 -7.99
C SER A 514 -16.54 18.13 -9.51
N LEU A 515 -15.56 17.56 -10.22
CA LEU A 515 -15.57 17.44 -11.68
C LEU A 515 -16.74 16.59 -12.19
N ILE A 516 -17.04 15.46 -11.54
CA ILE A 516 -18.19 14.61 -11.91
C ILE A 516 -19.50 15.39 -11.72
N ILE A 517 -19.67 16.07 -10.59
CA ILE A 517 -20.87 16.89 -10.33
C ILE A 517 -20.99 17.98 -11.39
N SER A 518 -19.93 18.73 -11.66
CA SER A 518 -19.92 19.75 -12.71
C SER A 518 -20.29 19.19 -14.09
N GLY A 519 -19.73 18.03 -14.46
CA GLY A 519 -20.05 17.37 -15.72
C GLY A 519 -21.51 16.88 -15.80
N VAL A 520 -22.03 16.27 -14.73
CA VAL A 520 -23.44 15.80 -14.69
C VAL A 520 -24.40 16.98 -14.75
N VAL A 521 -24.18 18.03 -13.96
CA VAL A 521 -25.04 19.21 -13.95
C VAL A 521 -25.01 19.92 -15.32
N SER A 522 -23.83 19.99 -15.95
CA SER A 522 -23.66 20.49 -17.32
C SER A 522 -24.46 19.68 -18.35
N VAL A 523 -24.40 18.35 -18.31
CA VAL A 523 -25.20 17.47 -19.19
C VAL A 523 -26.70 17.64 -18.96
N ILE A 524 -27.15 17.69 -17.71
CA ILE A 524 -28.58 17.92 -17.38
C ILE A 524 -29.03 19.28 -17.90
N ALA A 525 -28.20 20.33 -17.76
CA ALA A 525 -28.51 21.65 -18.29
C ALA A 525 -28.65 21.65 -19.82
N VAL A 526 -27.81 20.89 -20.55
CA VAL A 526 -27.95 20.71 -22.01
C VAL A 526 -29.26 20.00 -22.38
N ILE A 527 -29.59 18.91 -21.67
CA ILE A 527 -30.84 18.18 -21.91
C ILE A 527 -32.06 19.08 -21.66
N TYR A 528 -32.04 19.86 -20.57
CA TYR A 528 -33.10 20.82 -20.30
C TYR A 528 -33.15 21.95 -21.32
N TYR A 529 -32.01 22.48 -21.76
CA TYR A 529 -31.97 23.49 -22.80
C TYR A 529 -32.61 23.00 -24.10
N LEU A 530 -32.24 21.80 -24.56
CA LEU A 530 -32.74 21.23 -25.81
C LEU A 530 -34.20 20.73 -25.71
N GLY A 531 -34.64 20.34 -24.52
CA GLY A 531 -35.98 19.82 -24.26
C GLY A 531 -37.00 20.86 -23.78
N SER A 532 -36.56 22.09 -23.47
CA SER A 532 -37.48 23.14 -23.02
C SER A 532 -38.29 23.67 -24.19
N PRO A 533 -39.64 23.64 -24.12
CA PRO A 533 -40.45 24.28 -25.13
C PRO A 533 -40.18 25.79 -25.12
N PRO A 534 -40.37 26.49 -26.26
CA PRO A 534 -40.31 27.94 -26.28
C PRO A 534 -41.27 28.51 -25.22
N PRO A 535 -40.88 29.58 -24.52
CA PRO A 535 -41.67 30.13 -23.41
C PRO A 535 -43.06 30.51 -23.91
N ALA A 536 -44.08 29.83 -23.38
CA ALA A 536 -45.47 30.20 -23.63
C ALA A 536 -45.73 31.56 -22.97
N PRO A 537 -46.51 32.46 -23.61
CA PRO A 537 -46.88 33.73 -22.99
C PRO A 537 -47.62 33.46 -21.68
N LEU A 538 -47.04 33.91 -20.56
CA LEU A 538 -47.63 33.75 -19.23
C LEU A 538 -48.94 34.58 -19.16
N PRO A 539 -50.03 34.00 -18.62
CA PRO A 539 -51.24 34.76 -18.37
C PRO A 539 -50.95 35.85 -17.32
N PRO A 540 -51.43 37.09 -17.54
CA PRO A 540 -51.19 38.20 -16.62
C PRO A 540 -51.77 37.88 -15.23
N GLY A 541 -50.96 38.00 -14.17
CA GLY A 541 -51.40 37.86 -12.77
C GLY A 541 -50.98 36.58 -12.03
N SER A 542 -50.05 35.78 -12.56
CA SER A 542 -49.55 34.58 -11.86
C SER A 542 -48.62 34.97 -10.69
N VAL A 543 -48.94 34.50 -9.48
CA VAL A 543 -48.21 34.76 -8.22
C VAL A 543 -46.81 34.12 -8.18
N VAL A 544 -46.42 33.39 -9.24
CA VAL A 544 -45.07 32.79 -9.37
C VAL A 544 -43.99 33.83 -9.70
N ASP A 545 -44.37 35.10 -9.92
CA ASP A 545 -43.47 36.21 -10.30
C ASP A 545 -42.43 36.65 -9.23
N HIS A 546 -42.43 36.09 -8.02
CA HIS A 546 -41.60 36.61 -6.93
C HIS A 546 -40.32 35.84 -6.60
N LEU A 547 -40.12 34.63 -7.13
CA LEU A 547 -38.90 33.85 -6.88
C LEU A 547 -37.94 33.97 -8.06
N THR A 548 -37.20 35.07 -8.10
CA THR A 548 -36.07 35.23 -9.03
C THR A 548 -34.75 34.92 -8.32
N PHE A 549 -33.92 34.07 -8.92
CA PHE A 549 -32.55 33.86 -8.46
C PHE A 549 -31.61 34.23 -9.60
N VAL A 550 -30.89 35.36 -9.48
CA VAL A 550 -29.99 35.87 -10.54
C VAL A 550 -30.74 36.09 -11.87
N GLY A 551 -31.99 36.58 -11.81
CA GLY A 551 -32.82 36.78 -13.01
C GLY A 551 -33.45 35.52 -13.59
N ILE A 552 -33.19 34.34 -13.01
CA ILE A 552 -33.81 33.08 -13.42
C ILE A 552 -35.18 32.95 -12.73
N THR A 553 -36.23 32.71 -13.52
CA THR A 553 -37.61 32.48 -13.03
C THR A 553 -37.99 31.00 -13.06
N ASP A 554 -37.37 30.19 -13.92
CA ASP A 554 -37.62 28.75 -13.97
C ASP A 554 -36.91 28.02 -12.82
N TRP A 555 -37.71 27.42 -11.92
CA TRP A 555 -37.22 26.69 -10.75
C TRP A 555 -36.21 25.59 -11.08
N ARG A 556 -36.30 24.96 -12.26
CA ARG A 556 -35.37 23.89 -12.67
C ARG A 556 -33.96 24.45 -12.87
N TRP A 557 -33.88 25.61 -13.53
CA TRP A 557 -32.64 26.35 -13.72
C TRP A 557 -32.12 26.93 -12.40
N ILE A 558 -33.01 27.39 -11.51
CA ILE A 558 -32.64 27.81 -10.15
C ILE A 558 -31.98 26.64 -9.39
N VAL A 559 -32.56 25.43 -9.45
CA VAL A 559 -32.01 24.24 -8.79
C VAL A 559 -30.63 23.87 -9.36
N LEU A 560 -30.47 23.83 -10.69
CA LEU A 560 -29.16 23.55 -11.31
C LEU A 560 -28.11 24.62 -10.94
N CYS A 561 -28.50 25.89 -10.97
CA CYS A 561 -27.65 27.01 -10.59
C CYS A 561 -27.23 26.88 -9.11
N ALA A 562 -28.17 26.57 -8.21
CA ALA A 562 -27.89 26.36 -6.79
C ALA A 562 -26.93 25.18 -6.56
N ILE A 563 -27.14 24.03 -7.22
CA ILE A 563 -26.25 22.86 -7.09
C ILE A 563 -24.83 23.20 -7.57
N SER A 564 -24.71 23.85 -8.74
CA SER A 564 -23.41 24.27 -9.29
C SER A 564 -22.71 25.29 -8.40
N ALA A 565 -23.42 26.29 -7.89
CA ALA A 565 -22.89 27.30 -6.97
C ALA A 565 -22.45 26.68 -5.64
N LEU A 566 -23.21 25.75 -5.05
CA LEU A 566 -22.81 25.02 -3.84
C LEU A 566 -21.54 24.20 -4.07
N ASN A 567 -21.43 23.50 -5.22
CA ASN A 567 -20.21 22.78 -5.60
C ASN A 567 -19.01 23.74 -5.72
N LEU A 568 -19.18 24.90 -6.38
CA LEU A 568 -18.17 25.94 -6.53
C LEU A 568 -17.70 26.48 -5.18
N ILE A 569 -18.63 26.89 -4.31
CA ILE A 569 -18.33 27.44 -2.98
C ILE A 569 -17.55 26.40 -2.17
N TYR A 570 -18.03 25.15 -2.16
CA TYR A 570 -17.39 24.08 -1.41
C TYR A 570 -15.98 23.74 -1.92
N VAL A 571 -15.80 23.58 -3.24
CA VAL A 571 -14.48 23.25 -3.80
C VAL A 571 -13.50 24.41 -3.63
N SER A 572 -13.96 25.65 -3.80
CA SER A 572 -13.15 26.87 -3.61
C SER A 572 -12.72 27.04 -2.17
N TYR A 573 -13.63 26.88 -1.21
CA TYR A 573 -13.29 26.89 0.22
C TYR A 573 -12.22 25.83 0.56
N ARG A 574 -12.41 24.59 0.08
CA ARG A 574 -11.47 23.48 0.33
C ARG A 574 -10.15 23.63 -0.42
N PHE A 575 -10.14 24.38 -1.52
CA PHE A 575 -8.95 24.77 -2.25
C PHE A 575 -8.16 25.83 -1.46
N THR A 576 -8.81 26.93 -1.06
CA THR A 576 -8.19 28.01 -0.28
C THR A 576 -7.59 27.50 1.03
N LEU A 577 -8.33 26.68 1.79
CA LEU A 577 -7.78 26.06 3.01
C LEU A 577 -6.50 25.24 2.76
N LYS A 578 -6.40 24.59 1.60
CA LYS A 578 -5.20 23.82 1.25
C LYS A 578 -4.07 24.67 0.74
N LEU A 579 -4.37 25.74 0.01
CA LEU A 579 -3.39 26.73 -0.39
C LEU A 579 -2.75 27.38 0.84
N VAL A 580 -3.57 27.85 1.79
CA VAL A 580 -3.11 28.44 3.05
C VAL A 580 -2.28 27.44 3.85
N HIS A 581 -2.76 26.20 4.01
CA HIS A 581 -2.01 25.17 4.74
C HIS A 581 -0.67 24.82 4.08
N TYR A 582 -0.62 24.76 2.75
CA TYR A 582 0.63 24.50 2.03
C TYR A 582 1.61 25.68 2.16
N SER A 583 1.11 26.92 2.07
CA SER A 583 1.89 28.12 2.33
C SER A 583 2.46 28.14 3.75
N ASP A 584 1.66 27.77 4.77
CA ASP A 584 2.15 27.61 6.14
C ASP A 584 3.29 26.59 6.23
N LEU A 585 3.17 25.44 5.55
CA LEU A 585 4.24 24.45 5.51
C LEU A 585 5.53 24.99 4.90
N LEU A 586 5.45 25.76 3.81
CA LEU A 586 6.62 26.37 3.16
C LEU A 586 7.33 27.41 4.04
N LYS A 587 6.60 28.11 4.91
CA LYS A 587 7.15 29.15 5.81
C LYS A 587 7.90 28.58 7.02
N ARG A 588 7.84 27.28 7.29
CA ARG A 588 8.48 26.68 8.48
C ARG A 588 10.00 26.62 8.33
N GLU A 589 10.73 27.18 9.28
CA GLU A 589 12.20 27.22 9.29
C GLU A 589 12.90 25.85 9.31
N ASP A 590 14.14 25.81 8.79
CA ASP A 590 15.01 24.62 8.85
C ASP A 590 15.62 24.30 10.20
N LEU A 591 14.79 23.92 11.18
CA LEU A 591 15.24 23.39 12.47
C LEU A 591 15.82 21.95 12.41
N GLY A 592 16.13 21.43 11.22
CA GLY A 592 16.70 20.10 11.02
C GLY A 592 15.77 18.92 11.38
N ALA A 593 16.38 17.74 11.55
CA ALA A 593 15.70 16.54 12.02
C ALA A 593 15.53 16.58 13.56
N GLY A 594 14.43 17.15 14.02
CA GLY A 594 14.06 17.18 15.44
C GLY A 594 13.08 16.06 15.83
N GLU A 595 12.92 15.82 17.13
CA GLU A 595 12.08 14.77 17.73
C GLU A 595 10.56 14.97 17.61
N PHE A 596 10.14 15.93 16.80
CA PHE A 596 8.77 16.43 16.79
C PHE A 596 7.88 15.59 15.87
N ALA A 597 7.67 14.33 16.22
CA ALA A 597 6.63 13.49 15.62
C ALA A 597 5.22 13.82 16.15
N TRP A 598 5.11 14.68 17.19
CA TRP A 598 3.92 14.75 18.06
C TRP A 598 3.15 16.09 18.07
N ARG A 599 3.45 17.06 17.19
CA ARG A 599 2.62 18.27 17.04
C ARG A 599 2.05 18.42 15.63
#